data_AF-A0A938WSW7-F1
#
_entry.id   AF-A0A938WSW7-F1
#
_cell.length_a   1.000
_cell.length_b   1.000
_cell.length_c   1.000
_cell.angle_alpha   90.00
_cell.angle_beta   90.00
_cell.angle_gamma   90.00
#
_symmetry.space_group_name_H-M   'P 1'
#
loop_
_entity.id
_entity.type
_entity.pdbx_description
1 polymer ?
#
loop_
_entity_poly.entity_id
_entity_poly.type
_entity_poly.pdbx_seq_one_letter_code
_entity_poly.pdbx_strand_id
1 'polypeptide(L)'
;MPDKLNTVDYQWFLVRTKPGHEQDLCTRIERGKGKIRNILEVYCPTNTKVYVRRGDNERRLPLFDGYVFVLATQGALVDFLRDNCPDAYLRYNRKRTPDEKATACTIPEAQMRAFRDYNENYADKVIVLERPYSDYAFNTKTDEPNEIVRVIDGPLAGQEGYICRFHKKRGLVFHVQGMIPGSWLTVTYPNVSDLHVARLHNAEGDRLSIGTEKGRAVDLLVGILQGCGYGERTQAMLYELTERLAADLSLAALCRELDKQGEKTLSRRLSGLTAGEAGLLTNLARYEHDAPGYVKENWPRLVLRPFLTPTSGIAIEKGKDEVELQHKDFTEIIRKVNITEEVYYPSRQEDGKVTTAYYAHIGMTEGNGIVTFFANWDDFLREYFLTAGKANEKLVSGEQQKEKLIESFRNYAPTLYKVLTDTDSAVKAVQDFKVGEDTLNVMAVKSSAQEKDAAKDRLVNTCVRICKEINTTNHLAVWRRYLRTVWLHN
;
A
#
# COMPACT_ATOMS: atom_id res chain seq x y z
N MET A 1 -16.21 -22.59 44.67
CA MET A 1 -16.37 -23.84 43.91
C MET A 1 -17.13 -23.51 42.65
N PRO A 2 -16.60 -23.77 41.44
CA PRO A 2 -17.36 -23.58 40.21
C PRO A 2 -18.45 -24.64 40.12
N ASP A 3 -19.62 -24.24 39.63
CA ASP A 3 -20.83 -25.04 39.53
C ASP A 3 -20.61 -26.29 38.67
N LYS A 4 -20.92 -27.48 39.21
CA LYS A 4 -20.74 -28.80 38.59
C LYS A 4 -22.03 -29.28 37.89
N LEU A 5 -22.76 -28.37 37.25
CA LEU A 5 -24.00 -28.67 36.55
C LEU A 5 -23.85 -28.38 35.04
N ASN A 6 -23.67 -29.46 34.26
CA ASN A 6 -23.93 -29.56 32.81
C ASN A 6 -23.16 -28.63 31.86
N THR A 7 -21.82 -28.62 31.88
CA THR A 7 -21.06 -28.27 30.67
C THR A 7 -21.03 -29.48 29.73
N VAL A 8 -22.10 -29.67 28.97
CA VAL A 8 -22.08 -30.56 27.81
C VAL A 8 -21.15 -29.89 26.78
N ASP A 9 -19.96 -30.47 26.56
CA ASP A 9 -18.93 -29.91 25.67
C ASP A 9 -19.31 -30.15 24.20
N TYR A 10 -20.12 -29.24 23.66
CA TYR A 10 -20.50 -29.23 22.25
C TYR A 10 -19.36 -28.70 21.39
N GLN A 11 -18.97 -29.48 20.38
CA GLN A 11 -17.89 -29.14 19.47
C GLN A 11 -18.31 -29.44 18.03
N TRP A 12 -17.76 -28.67 17.09
CA TRP A 12 -17.90 -28.97 15.67
C TRP A 12 -16.96 -30.10 15.28
N PHE A 13 -17.53 -31.24 14.90
CA PHE A 13 -16.82 -32.42 14.47
C PHE A 13 -16.80 -32.52 12.95
N LEU A 14 -15.67 -32.97 12.40
CA LEU A 14 -15.54 -33.27 10.97
C LEU A 14 -15.87 -34.74 10.68
N VAL A 15 -16.93 -34.98 9.90
CA VAL A 15 -17.39 -36.29 9.48
C VAL A 15 -17.04 -36.52 8.01
N ARG A 16 -16.53 -37.71 7.69
CA ARG A 16 -16.24 -38.17 6.33
C ARG A 16 -17.36 -39.03 5.79
N THR A 17 -17.64 -38.88 4.50
CA THR A 17 -18.53 -39.76 3.72
C THR A 17 -17.94 -39.97 2.32
N LYS A 18 -18.60 -40.80 1.51
CA LYS A 18 -18.26 -40.96 0.09
C LYS A 18 -18.50 -39.63 -0.65
N PRO A 19 -17.57 -39.18 -1.51
CA PRO A 19 -17.77 -38.07 -2.43
C PRO A 19 -19.14 -38.08 -3.12
N GLY A 20 -19.86 -36.97 -3.07
CA GLY A 20 -21.19 -36.79 -3.66
C GLY A 20 -22.37 -37.26 -2.79
N HIS A 21 -22.13 -37.78 -1.58
CA HIS A 21 -23.17 -38.23 -0.64
C HIS A 21 -23.28 -37.35 0.62
N GLU A 22 -22.72 -36.14 0.59
CA GLU A 22 -22.70 -35.22 1.73
C GLU A 22 -24.11 -34.74 2.08
N GLN A 23 -24.92 -34.40 1.06
CA GLN A 23 -26.29 -33.94 1.26
C GLN A 23 -27.20 -35.04 1.83
N ASP A 24 -26.99 -36.29 1.41
CA ASP A 24 -27.69 -37.45 1.95
C ASP A 24 -27.37 -37.65 3.43
N LEU A 25 -26.08 -37.55 3.79
CA LEU A 25 -25.63 -37.65 5.18
C LEU A 25 -26.21 -36.53 6.04
N CYS A 26 -26.17 -35.27 5.57
CA CYS A 26 -26.77 -34.14 6.27
C CYS A 26 -28.27 -34.35 6.50
N THR A 27 -29.00 -34.80 5.49
CA THR A 27 -30.44 -35.07 5.59
C THR A 27 -30.74 -36.16 6.61
N ARG A 28 -29.92 -37.21 6.69
CA ARG A 28 -30.05 -38.28 7.70
C ARG A 28 -29.78 -37.74 9.11
N ILE A 29 -28.73 -36.95 9.29
CA ILE A 29 -28.38 -36.35 10.58
C ILE A 29 -29.48 -35.40 11.04
N GLU A 30 -29.99 -34.51 10.17
CA GLU A 30 -31.09 -33.60 10.53
C GLU A 30 -32.36 -34.33 10.96
N ARG A 31 -32.74 -35.41 10.24
CA ARG A 31 -33.89 -36.24 10.63
C ARG A 31 -33.65 -36.98 11.95
N GLY A 32 -32.40 -37.37 12.22
CA GLY A 32 -31.98 -38.08 13.43
C GLY A 32 -31.88 -37.18 14.67
N LYS A 33 -31.58 -35.90 14.47
CA LYS A 33 -31.39 -34.88 15.52
C LYS A 33 -32.59 -34.79 16.47
N GLY A 34 -33.82 -34.92 15.97
CA GLY A 34 -35.03 -34.91 16.80
C GLY A 34 -35.18 -36.11 17.74
N LYS A 35 -34.43 -37.20 17.48
CA LYS A 35 -34.52 -38.47 18.22
C LYS A 35 -33.33 -38.69 19.16
N ILE A 36 -32.16 -38.13 18.83
CA ILE A 36 -30.93 -38.26 19.62
C ILE A 36 -30.59 -36.92 20.26
N ARG A 37 -30.64 -36.87 21.60
CA ARG A 37 -30.19 -35.70 22.36
C ARG A 37 -28.68 -35.50 22.15
N ASN A 38 -28.22 -34.25 22.16
CA ASN A 38 -26.80 -33.85 22.03
C ASN A 38 -26.19 -33.84 20.61
N ILE A 39 -27.03 -33.80 19.57
CA ILE A 39 -26.65 -33.32 18.23
C ILE A 39 -27.41 -32.02 17.99
N LEU A 40 -26.74 -30.93 17.62
CA LEU A 40 -27.33 -29.59 17.53
C LEU A 40 -27.41 -29.06 16.10
N GLU A 41 -26.38 -29.22 15.28
CA GLU A 41 -26.37 -28.67 13.93
C GLU A 41 -25.58 -29.57 12.99
N VAL A 42 -25.95 -29.59 11.72
CA VAL A 42 -25.13 -30.18 10.66
C VAL A 42 -24.99 -29.23 9.49
N TYR A 43 -23.81 -29.19 8.88
CA TYR A 43 -23.47 -28.27 7.80
C TYR A 43 -22.74 -29.00 6.66
N CYS A 44 -23.18 -28.71 5.42
CA CYS A 44 -22.57 -29.22 4.19
C CYS A 44 -21.99 -28.07 3.36
N PRO A 45 -20.67 -28.02 3.13
CA PRO A 45 -20.03 -26.94 2.37
C PRO A 45 -20.10 -27.15 0.84
N THR A 46 -21.22 -26.84 0.19
CA THR A 46 -21.43 -27.15 -1.25
C THR A 46 -20.94 -26.09 -2.25
N ASN A 47 -20.65 -24.88 -1.78
CA ASN A 47 -20.52 -23.71 -2.65
C ASN A 47 -19.08 -23.45 -3.11
N THR A 48 -18.09 -23.78 -2.28
CA THR A 48 -16.67 -23.62 -2.65
C THR A 48 -16.27 -24.65 -3.70
N LYS A 49 -15.91 -24.18 -4.90
CA LYS A 49 -15.51 -25.01 -6.04
C LYS A 49 -14.11 -24.66 -6.52
N VAL A 50 -13.35 -25.68 -6.92
CA VAL A 50 -12.03 -25.54 -7.55
C VAL A 50 -12.05 -26.07 -8.97
N TYR A 51 -11.21 -25.47 -9.81
CA TYR A 51 -10.95 -25.98 -11.16
C TYR A 51 -9.97 -27.15 -11.06
N VAL A 52 -10.39 -28.31 -11.54
CA VAL A 52 -9.57 -29.51 -11.60
C VAL A 52 -9.37 -29.87 -13.06
N ARG A 53 -8.11 -29.85 -13.50
CA ARG A 53 -7.73 -30.26 -14.85
C ARG A 53 -7.40 -31.76 -14.87
N ARG A 54 -8.10 -32.52 -15.71
CA ARG A 54 -7.78 -33.93 -16.00
C ARG A 54 -7.60 -34.08 -17.51
N GLY A 55 -6.35 -34.11 -17.96
CA GLY A 55 -6.01 -34.06 -19.39
C GLY A 55 -6.42 -32.72 -20.00
N ASP A 56 -7.14 -32.77 -21.12
CA ASP A 56 -7.67 -31.59 -21.80
C ASP A 56 -9.01 -31.08 -21.23
N ASN A 57 -9.60 -31.81 -20.29
CA ASN A 57 -10.87 -31.44 -19.67
C ASN A 57 -10.64 -30.68 -18.34
N GLU A 58 -11.17 -29.47 -18.26
CA GLU A 58 -11.26 -28.68 -17.03
C GLU A 58 -12.68 -28.78 -16.46
N ARG A 59 -12.81 -29.15 -15.18
CA ARG A 59 -14.10 -29.26 -14.50
C ARG A 59 -14.06 -28.53 -13.17
N ARG A 60 -15.17 -27.88 -12.79
CA ARG A 60 -15.36 -27.31 -11.45
C ARG A 60 -15.90 -28.37 -10.52
N LEU A 61 -15.14 -28.73 -9.49
CA LEU A 61 -15.53 -29.70 -8.48
C LEU A 61 -15.62 -29.03 -7.10
N PRO A 62 -16.49 -29.49 -6.19
CA PRO A 62 -16.49 -29.02 -4.80
C PRO A 62 -15.10 -29.20 -4.19
N LEU A 63 -14.59 -28.18 -3.50
CA LEU A 63 -13.31 -28.27 -2.79
C LEU A 63 -13.40 -29.26 -1.62
N PHE A 64 -14.57 -29.33 -0.97
CA PHE A 64 -14.79 -30.08 0.26
C PHE A 64 -15.59 -31.36 0.03
N ASP A 65 -15.14 -32.15 -0.94
CA ASP A 65 -15.77 -33.40 -1.31
C ASP A 65 -15.59 -34.48 -0.23
N GLY A 66 -16.69 -35.13 0.15
CA GLY A 66 -16.79 -36.15 1.19
C GLY A 66 -16.73 -35.63 2.62
N TYR A 67 -17.09 -34.36 2.88
CA TYR A 67 -17.02 -33.75 4.21
C TYR A 67 -18.34 -33.15 4.68
N VAL A 68 -18.70 -33.43 5.93
CA VAL A 68 -19.85 -32.86 6.65
C VAL A 68 -19.41 -32.42 8.04
N PHE A 69 -19.88 -31.27 8.52
CA PHE A 69 -19.58 -30.76 9.86
C PHE A 69 -20.78 -30.91 10.78
N VAL A 70 -20.56 -31.37 12.00
CA VAL A 70 -21.65 -31.63 12.95
C VAL A 70 -21.33 -31.04 14.31
N LEU A 71 -22.17 -30.14 14.81
CA LEU A 71 -22.10 -29.63 16.17
C LEU A 71 -22.80 -30.61 17.11
N ALA A 72 -22.05 -31.31 17.95
CA ALA A 72 -22.58 -32.36 18.82
C ALA A 72 -21.68 -32.61 20.03
N THR A 73 -22.04 -33.56 20.89
CA THR A 73 -21.06 -34.26 21.74
C THR A 73 -20.48 -35.47 21.01
N GLN A 74 -19.22 -35.80 21.29
CA GLN A 74 -18.53 -36.89 20.58
C GLN A 74 -19.25 -38.23 20.71
N GLY A 75 -19.71 -38.59 21.92
CA GLY A 75 -20.39 -39.86 22.16
C GLY A 75 -21.67 -40.01 21.35
N ALA A 76 -22.55 -39.00 21.40
CA ALA A 76 -23.82 -39.01 20.66
C ALA A 76 -23.61 -39.12 19.15
N LEU A 77 -22.60 -38.41 18.62
CA LEU A 77 -22.28 -38.47 17.20
C LEU A 77 -21.73 -39.84 16.77
N VAL A 78 -20.82 -40.42 17.54
CA VAL A 78 -20.25 -41.76 17.23
C VAL A 78 -21.32 -42.83 17.26
N ASP A 79 -22.19 -42.83 18.27
CA ASP A 79 -23.31 -43.78 18.36
C ASP A 79 -24.28 -43.61 17.19
N PHE A 80 -24.65 -42.36 16.85
CA PHE A 80 -25.52 -42.10 15.70
C PHE A 80 -24.92 -42.63 14.39
N LEU A 81 -23.64 -42.33 14.12
CA LEU A 81 -22.98 -42.73 12.88
C LEU A 81 -22.90 -44.26 12.76
N ARG A 82 -22.52 -44.96 13.84
CA ARG A 82 -22.47 -46.43 13.88
C ARG A 82 -23.82 -47.06 13.55
N ASP A 83 -24.89 -46.54 14.13
CA ASP A 83 -26.21 -47.19 14.09
C ASP A 83 -27.01 -46.80 12.83
N ASN A 84 -26.73 -45.64 12.22
CA ASN A 84 -27.57 -45.07 11.15
C ASN A 84 -26.82 -44.76 9.84
N CYS A 85 -25.49 -44.64 9.88
CA CYS A 85 -24.67 -44.16 8.76
C CYS A 85 -23.37 -44.98 8.62
N PRO A 86 -23.43 -46.27 8.25
CA PRO A 86 -22.25 -47.15 8.22
C PRO A 86 -21.17 -46.72 7.22
N ASP A 87 -21.52 -45.93 6.21
CA ASP A 87 -20.59 -45.37 5.22
C ASP A 87 -19.94 -44.05 5.66
N ALA A 88 -20.27 -43.54 6.86
CA ALA A 88 -19.75 -42.28 7.40
C ALA A 88 -18.98 -42.49 8.71
N TYR A 89 -17.91 -41.73 8.91
CA TYR A 89 -17.07 -41.87 10.09
C TYR A 89 -16.47 -40.55 10.54
N LEU A 90 -16.22 -40.45 11.84
CA LEU A 90 -15.59 -39.31 12.46
C LEU A 90 -14.11 -39.21 12.05
N ARG A 91 -13.65 -38.03 11.65
CA ARG A 91 -12.23 -37.80 11.36
C ARG A 91 -11.46 -37.60 12.66
N TYR A 92 -10.33 -38.28 12.79
CA TYR A 92 -9.39 -38.10 13.90
C TYR A 92 -8.12 -37.39 13.43
N ASN A 93 -7.51 -36.62 14.32
CA ASN A 93 -6.22 -35.98 14.10
C ASN A 93 -5.11 -37.02 13.98
N ARG A 94 -4.10 -36.72 13.17
CA ARG A 94 -2.92 -37.59 13.03
C ARG A 94 -2.14 -37.57 14.34
N LYS A 95 -1.90 -38.75 14.92
CA LYS A 95 -1.01 -38.91 16.08
C LYS A 95 0.40 -38.45 15.72
N ARG A 96 1.01 -37.64 16.58
CA ARG A 96 2.40 -37.17 16.44
C ARG A 96 3.39 -38.12 17.08
N THR A 97 2.96 -38.82 18.14
CA THR A 97 3.74 -39.87 18.81
C THR A 97 2.93 -41.16 18.95
N PRO A 98 3.58 -42.33 19.09
CA PRO A 98 2.88 -43.60 19.28
C PRO A 98 1.96 -43.61 20.52
N ASP A 99 2.38 -42.92 21.59
CA ASP A 99 1.68 -42.89 22.88
C ASP A 99 0.50 -41.90 22.93
N GLU A 100 0.36 -41.05 21.91
CA GLU A 100 -0.74 -40.09 21.82
C GLU A 100 -2.06 -40.80 21.53
N LYS A 101 -3.12 -40.43 22.27
CA LYS A 101 -4.48 -40.88 21.97
C LYS A 101 -4.99 -40.17 20.72
N ALA A 102 -5.68 -40.91 19.85
CA ALA A 102 -6.33 -40.30 18.69
C ALA A 102 -7.44 -39.37 19.18
N THR A 103 -7.33 -38.08 18.86
CA THR A 103 -8.34 -37.07 19.20
C THR A 103 -9.22 -36.81 17.99
N ALA A 104 -10.51 -36.63 18.20
CA ALA A 104 -11.42 -36.25 17.13
C ALA A 104 -11.02 -34.88 16.57
N CYS A 105 -11.17 -34.69 15.26
CA CYS A 105 -10.91 -33.42 14.61
C CYS A 105 -12.06 -32.46 14.94
N THR A 106 -11.79 -31.52 15.83
CA THR A 106 -12.76 -30.52 16.32
C THR A 106 -12.40 -29.14 15.81
N ILE A 107 -13.40 -28.36 15.42
CA ILE A 107 -13.24 -27.02 14.85
C ILE A 107 -13.74 -26.00 15.87
N PRO A 108 -12.96 -24.96 16.17
CA PRO A 108 -13.42 -23.87 17.03
C PRO A 108 -14.69 -23.21 16.46
N GLU A 109 -15.66 -22.88 17.32
CA GLU A 109 -16.91 -22.22 16.91
C GLU A 109 -16.67 -20.94 16.10
N ALA A 110 -15.74 -20.10 16.54
CA ALA A 110 -15.37 -18.88 15.81
C ALA A 110 -14.87 -19.18 14.39
N GLN A 111 -14.12 -20.28 14.24
CA GLN A 111 -13.60 -20.69 12.95
C GLN A 111 -14.69 -21.27 12.05
N MET A 112 -15.56 -22.12 12.61
CA MET A 112 -16.68 -22.68 11.86
C MET A 112 -17.61 -21.57 11.35
N ARG A 113 -17.88 -20.55 12.19
CA ARG A 113 -18.70 -19.41 11.81
C ARG A 113 -18.10 -18.62 10.64
N ALA A 114 -16.81 -18.29 10.70
CA ALA A 114 -16.12 -17.59 9.62
C ALA A 114 -16.09 -18.41 8.32
N PHE A 115 -15.83 -19.71 8.42
CA PHE A 115 -15.85 -20.61 7.27
C PHE A 115 -17.24 -20.72 6.61
N ARG A 116 -18.31 -20.84 7.42
CA ARG A 116 -19.70 -20.87 6.92
C ARG A 116 -20.07 -19.59 6.20
N ASP A 117 -19.77 -18.45 6.82
CA ASP A 117 -20.00 -17.13 6.22
C ASP A 117 -19.31 -17.01 4.87
N TYR A 118 -18.04 -17.43 4.79
CA TYR A 118 -17.31 -17.47 3.54
C TYR A 118 -17.96 -18.36 2.48
N ASN A 119 -18.26 -19.60 2.85
CA ASN A 119 -18.78 -20.57 1.90
C ASN A 119 -20.21 -20.20 1.43
N GLU A 120 -21.02 -19.58 2.28
CA GLU A 120 -22.39 -19.18 1.94
C GLU A 120 -22.42 -17.87 1.12
N ASN A 121 -21.56 -16.89 1.42
CA ASN A 121 -21.68 -15.53 0.90
C ASN A 121 -20.64 -15.13 -0.18
N TYR A 122 -19.48 -15.81 -0.24
CA TYR A 122 -18.33 -15.39 -1.06
C TYR A 122 -17.78 -16.45 -2.01
N ALA A 123 -18.02 -17.73 -1.75
CA ALA A 123 -17.39 -18.84 -2.49
C ALA A 123 -17.62 -18.82 -4.01
N ASP A 124 -18.70 -18.21 -4.49
CA ASP A 124 -19.02 -18.05 -5.91
C ASP A 124 -18.37 -16.82 -6.54
N LYS A 125 -17.96 -15.84 -5.73
CA LYS A 125 -17.34 -14.56 -6.14
C LYS A 125 -15.81 -14.61 -6.19
N VAL A 126 -15.21 -15.63 -5.57
CA VAL A 126 -13.76 -15.77 -5.45
C VAL A 126 -13.25 -17.07 -6.07
N ILE A 127 -11.96 -17.10 -6.37
CA ILE A 127 -11.27 -18.26 -6.91
C ILE A 127 -10.22 -18.70 -5.91
N VAL A 128 -10.26 -19.97 -5.49
CA VAL A 128 -9.23 -20.55 -4.61
C VAL A 128 -7.94 -20.73 -5.41
N LEU A 129 -6.82 -20.29 -4.83
CA LEU A 129 -5.50 -20.33 -5.43
C LEU A 129 -4.68 -21.49 -4.85
N GLU A 130 -3.84 -22.09 -5.69
CA GLU A 130 -2.99 -23.23 -5.29
C GLU A 130 -1.79 -22.81 -4.44
N ARG A 131 -1.24 -21.61 -4.70
CA ARG A 131 -0.06 -21.10 -3.99
C ARG A 131 -0.43 -20.51 -2.63
N PRO A 132 0.47 -20.59 -1.63
CA PRO A 132 0.27 -19.93 -0.34
C PRO A 132 0.20 -18.40 -0.49
N TYR A 133 -0.38 -17.70 0.50
CA TYR A 133 -0.54 -16.24 0.48
C TYR A 133 0.76 -15.50 0.20
N SER A 134 1.82 -15.96 0.86
CA SER A 134 3.11 -15.29 0.96
C SER A 134 3.74 -15.10 -0.42
N ASP A 135 3.47 -16.03 -1.34
CA ASP A 135 3.94 -15.97 -2.71
C ASP A 135 3.37 -14.79 -3.49
N TYR A 136 2.25 -14.21 -3.03
CA TYR A 136 1.59 -13.06 -3.64
C TYR A 136 2.03 -11.72 -3.06
N ALA A 137 2.87 -11.71 -2.02
CA ALA A 137 3.48 -10.48 -1.52
C ALA A 137 4.40 -9.84 -2.58
N PHE A 138 4.95 -10.64 -3.51
CA PHE A 138 5.87 -10.18 -4.54
C PHE A 138 5.38 -10.55 -5.95
N ASN A 139 5.70 -9.70 -6.91
CA ASN A 139 5.44 -9.95 -8.32
C ASN A 139 6.55 -10.84 -8.90
N THR A 140 6.21 -12.10 -9.18
CA THR A 140 7.13 -13.10 -9.77
C THR A 140 7.87 -12.69 -11.05
N LYS A 141 7.42 -11.65 -11.77
CA LYS A 141 8.09 -11.18 -13.00
C LYS A 141 9.06 -10.03 -12.77
N THR A 142 8.75 -9.15 -11.82
CA THR A 142 9.52 -7.91 -11.58
C THR A 142 10.29 -7.96 -10.27
N ASP A 143 10.06 -8.97 -9.44
CA ASP A 143 10.58 -9.09 -8.07
C ASP A 143 10.24 -7.87 -7.18
N GLU A 144 9.23 -7.09 -7.58
CA GLU A 144 8.73 -5.95 -6.82
C GLU A 144 7.60 -6.39 -5.88
N PRO A 145 7.49 -5.81 -4.68
CA PRO A 145 6.32 -6.00 -3.82
C PRO A 145 5.01 -5.61 -4.51
N ASN A 146 3.98 -6.44 -4.34
CA ASN A 146 2.62 -6.10 -4.78
C ASN A 146 1.98 -5.06 -3.84
N GLU A 147 1.04 -4.27 -4.37
CA GLU A 147 0.28 -3.32 -3.57
C GLU A 147 -0.61 -4.06 -2.58
N ILE A 148 -0.55 -3.69 -1.31
CA ILE A 148 -1.49 -4.16 -0.29
C ILE A 148 -2.62 -3.15 -0.09
N VAL A 149 -3.85 -3.65 0.01
CA VAL A 149 -5.05 -2.84 0.17
C VAL A 149 -6.00 -3.46 1.19
N ARG A 150 -6.84 -2.60 1.79
CA ARG A 150 -8.00 -2.98 2.61
C ARG A 150 -9.28 -2.62 1.89
N VAL A 151 -10.25 -3.51 1.88
CA VAL A 151 -11.61 -3.22 1.39
C VAL A 151 -12.34 -2.34 2.40
N ILE A 152 -12.89 -1.22 1.94
CA ILE A 152 -13.53 -0.21 2.80
C ILE A 152 -14.98 -0.56 3.11
N ASP A 153 -15.73 -1.02 2.11
CA ASP A 153 -17.16 -1.27 2.24
C ASP A 153 -17.61 -2.53 1.48
N GLY A 154 -18.89 -2.85 1.64
CA GLY A 154 -19.50 -4.01 1.02
C GLY A 154 -19.17 -5.33 1.74
N PRO A 155 -19.41 -6.47 1.07
CA PRO A 155 -19.37 -7.77 1.73
C PRO A 155 -17.96 -8.23 2.14
N LEU A 156 -16.91 -7.64 1.56
CA LEU A 156 -15.53 -7.93 1.92
C LEU A 156 -14.92 -6.82 2.81
N ALA A 157 -15.73 -5.91 3.37
CA ALA A 157 -15.23 -4.81 4.20
C ALA A 157 -14.29 -5.30 5.32
N GLY A 158 -13.17 -4.61 5.48
CA GLY A 158 -12.10 -4.98 6.42
C GLY A 158 -11.14 -6.06 5.92
N GLN A 159 -11.42 -6.73 4.79
CA GLN A 159 -10.49 -7.71 4.22
C GLN A 159 -9.27 -7.03 3.62
N GLU A 160 -8.11 -7.59 3.90
CA GLU A 160 -6.81 -7.11 3.45
C GLU A 160 -6.17 -8.09 2.50
N GLY A 161 -5.49 -7.57 1.49
CA GLY A 161 -4.94 -8.42 0.44
C GLY A 161 -3.99 -7.72 -0.51
N TYR A 162 -3.28 -8.53 -1.29
CA TYR A 162 -2.39 -8.07 -2.34
C TYR A 162 -3.13 -7.92 -3.66
N ILE A 163 -2.92 -6.79 -4.34
CA ILE A 163 -3.37 -6.62 -5.71
C ILE A 163 -2.41 -7.37 -6.64
N CYS A 164 -2.90 -8.45 -7.23
CA CYS A 164 -2.15 -9.29 -8.16
C CYS A 164 -2.75 -9.21 -9.56
N ARG A 165 -1.92 -9.38 -10.59
CA ARG A 165 -2.40 -9.38 -11.99
C ARG A 165 -2.50 -10.81 -12.53
N PHE A 166 -3.72 -11.24 -12.83
CA PHE A 166 -4.03 -12.52 -13.46
C PHE A 166 -4.60 -12.28 -14.86
N HIS A 167 -4.00 -12.85 -15.91
CA HIS A 167 -4.48 -12.73 -17.30
C HIS A 167 -4.87 -11.28 -17.70
N LYS A 168 -4.01 -10.31 -17.35
CA LYS A 168 -4.19 -8.85 -17.55
C LYS A 168 -5.21 -8.16 -16.63
N LYS A 169 -6.00 -8.87 -15.84
CA LYS A 169 -6.92 -8.30 -14.85
C LYS A 169 -6.26 -8.15 -13.48
N ARG A 170 -6.64 -7.12 -12.72
CA ARG A 170 -6.19 -6.92 -11.33
C ARG A 170 -7.18 -7.61 -10.39
N GLY A 171 -6.74 -8.61 -9.65
CA GLY A 171 -7.52 -9.27 -8.61
C GLY A 171 -7.00 -8.90 -7.22
N LEU A 172 -7.86 -9.00 -6.22
CA LEU A 172 -7.48 -8.92 -4.80
C LEU A 172 -7.20 -10.33 -4.30
N VAL A 173 -5.99 -10.61 -3.84
CA VAL A 173 -5.61 -11.90 -3.22
C VAL A 173 -5.62 -11.72 -1.72
N PHE A 174 -6.37 -12.55 -0.99
CA PHE A 174 -6.51 -12.48 0.46
C PHE A 174 -6.72 -13.86 1.07
N HIS A 175 -6.76 -13.92 2.39
CA HIS A 175 -6.89 -15.15 3.17
C HIS A 175 -8.26 -15.28 3.80
N VAL A 176 -8.81 -16.48 3.75
CA VAL A 176 -10.07 -16.84 4.43
C VAL A 176 -9.84 -18.08 5.27
N GLN A 177 -10.58 -18.17 6.39
CA GLN A 177 -10.44 -19.33 7.27
C GLN A 177 -10.90 -20.60 6.55
N GLY A 178 -10.03 -21.61 6.58
CA GLY A 178 -10.28 -22.92 5.99
C GLY A 178 -11.05 -23.84 6.93
N MET A 179 -11.32 -25.05 6.45
CA MET A 179 -12.13 -26.04 7.18
C MET A 179 -11.40 -26.75 8.34
N ILE A 180 -10.07 -26.78 8.34
CA ILE A 180 -9.26 -27.48 9.34
C ILE A 180 -8.79 -26.45 10.38
N PRO A 181 -8.77 -26.78 11.68
CA PRO A 181 -8.24 -25.89 12.71
C PRO A 181 -6.90 -25.26 12.33
N GLY A 182 -6.84 -23.92 12.31
CA GLY A 182 -5.64 -23.17 11.94
C GLY A 182 -5.26 -23.20 10.45
N SER A 183 -6.12 -23.74 9.57
CA SER A 183 -5.91 -23.68 8.12
C SER A 183 -6.51 -22.42 7.51
N TRP A 184 -5.87 -21.97 6.43
CA TRP A 184 -6.29 -20.81 5.64
C TRP A 184 -6.34 -21.19 4.17
N LEU A 185 -7.30 -20.63 3.44
CA LEU A 185 -7.34 -20.69 1.98
C LEU A 185 -6.84 -19.38 1.40
N THR A 186 -5.93 -19.47 0.45
CA THR A 186 -5.59 -18.33 -0.40
C THR A 186 -6.66 -18.21 -1.48
N VAL A 187 -7.31 -17.05 -1.59
CA VAL A 187 -8.37 -16.80 -2.57
C VAL A 187 -8.11 -15.51 -3.32
N THR A 188 -8.67 -15.38 -4.52
CA THR A 188 -8.70 -14.12 -5.25
C THR A 188 -10.11 -13.69 -5.62
N TYR A 189 -10.42 -12.43 -5.35
CA TYR A 189 -11.52 -11.72 -6.01
C TYR A 189 -11.05 -11.24 -7.39
N PRO A 190 -11.65 -11.70 -8.51
CA PRO A 190 -11.06 -11.54 -9.85
C PRO A 190 -10.87 -10.10 -10.34
N ASN A 191 -11.66 -9.15 -9.84
CA ASN A 191 -11.65 -7.77 -10.32
C ASN A 191 -11.69 -6.76 -9.15
N VAL A 192 -10.52 -6.31 -8.70
CA VAL A 192 -10.42 -5.35 -7.58
C VAL A 192 -11.08 -4.00 -7.88
N SER A 193 -11.29 -3.66 -9.15
CA SER A 193 -11.96 -2.40 -9.52
C SER A 193 -13.46 -2.37 -9.16
N ASP A 194 -14.07 -3.53 -8.87
CA ASP A 194 -15.45 -3.61 -8.39
C ASP A 194 -15.54 -3.35 -6.88
N LEU A 195 -14.40 -3.25 -6.19
CA LEU A 195 -14.30 -3.04 -4.76
C LEU A 195 -13.83 -1.62 -4.47
N HIS A 196 -14.43 -1.00 -3.46
CA HIS A 196 -13.87 0.21 -2.88
C HIS A 196 -12.77 -0.19 -1.89
N VAL A 197 -11.52 0.13 -2.22
CA VAL A 197 -10.36 -0.25 -1.41
C VAL A 197 -9.47 0.96 -1.11
N ALA A 198 -8.84 0.93 0.05
CA ALA A 198 -7.76 1.84 0.42
C ALA A 198 -6.42 1.10 0.40
N ARG A 199 -5.39 1.78 -0.08
CA ARG A 199 -4.02 1.32 -0.04
C ARG A 199 -3.47 1.39 1.38
N LEU A 200 -2.81 0.33 1.82
CA LEU A 200 -2.02 0.32 3.05
C LEU A 200 -0.54 0.55 2.69
N HIS A 201 0.19 1.26 3.54
CA HIS A 201 1.64 1.37 3.40
C HIS A 201 2.29 0.08 3.90
N ASN A 202 3.12 -0.57 3.06
CA ASN A 202 3.80 -1.80 3.46
C ASN A 202 5.09 -1.46 4.23
N ALA A 203 5.07 -1.66 5.54
CA ALA A 203 6.20 -1.31 6.41
C ALA A 203 7.49 -2.12 6.14
N GLU A 204 7.42 -3.22 5.39
CA GLU A 204 8.54 -4.14 5.13
C GLU A 204 9.03 -4.11 3.68
N GLY A 205 8.40 -3.31 2.81
CA GLY A 205 8.72 -3.30 1.38
C GLY A 205 7.71 -2.50 0.57
N ASP A 206 7.56 -1.21 0.86
CA ASP A 206 6.61 -0.38 0.14
C ASP A 206 7.08 -0.03 -1.27
N ARG A 207 6.23 -0.36 -2.26
CA ARG A 207 6.52 -0.09 -3.68
C ARG A 207 6.73 1.40 -3.97
N LEU A 208 6.12 2.29 -3.19
CA LEU A 208 6.32 3.73 -3.36
C LEU A 208 7.71 4.14 -2.85
N SER A 209 8.10 3.66 -1.67
CA SER A 209 9.41 3.90 -1.07
C SER A 209 10.57 3.40 -1.93
N ILE A 210 10.40 2.25 -2.59
CA ILE A 210 11.36 1.75 -3.59
C ILE A 210 11.37 2.66 -4.82
N GLY A 211 10.19 3.07 -5.28
CA GLY A 211 10.04 3.92 -6.47
C GLY A 211 10.61 5.33 -6.33
N THR A 212 10.86 5.81 -5.11
CA THR A 212 11.42 7.14 -4.81
C THR A 212 12.90 7.10 -4.41
N GLU A 213 13.51 5.92 -4.30
CA GLU A 213 14.88 5.75 -3.76
C GLU A 213 15.92 6.65 -4.45
N LYS A 214 15.93 6.67 -5.79
CA LYS A 214 16.84 7.51 -6.58
C LYS A 214 16.57 8.99 -6.39
N GLY A 215 15.30 9.38 -6.37
CA GLY A 215 14.89 10.76 -6.07
C GLY A 215 15.32 11.21 -4.68
N ARG A 216 15.20 10.33 -3.67
CA ARG A 216 15.67 10.58 -2.30
C ARG A 216 17.19 10.74 -2.23
N ALA A 217 17.95 9.95 -2.98
CA ALA A 217 19.41 10.06 -3.03
C ALA A 217 19.86 11.39 -3.66
N VAL A 218 19.26 11.78 -4.79
CA VAL A 218 19.53 13.08 -5.44
C VAL A 218 19.14 14.23 -4.52
N ASP A 219 17.93 14.18 -3.95
CA ASP A 219 17.42 15.21 -3.05
C ASP A 219 18.28 15.38 -1.79
N LEU A 220 18.80 14.28 -1.22
CA LEU A 220 19.74 14.31 -0.11
C LEU A 220 21.02 15.09 -0.48
N LEU A 221 21.62 14.78 -1.64
CA LEU A 221 22.81 15.51 -2.12
C LEU A 221 22.51 16.98 -2.37
N VAL A 222 21.41 17.28 -3.07
CA VAL A 222 20.98 18.66 -3.35
C VAL A 222 20.78 19.43 -2.04
N GLY A 223 20.09 18.85 -1.07
CA GLY A 223 19.88 19.47 0.24
C GLY A 223 21.19 19.73 0.99
N ILE A 224 22.14 18.80 0.97
CA ILE A 224 23.46 18.98 1.57
C ILE A 224 24.23 20.11 0.88
N LEU A 225 24.24 20.13 -0.46
CA LEU A 225 24.93 21.16 -1.25
C LEU A 225 24.32 22.54 -1.00
N GLN A 226 23.00 22.67 -1.01
CA GLN A 226 22.32 23.91 -0.65
C GLN A 226 22.65 24.35 0.78
N GLY A 227 22.62 23.43 1.74
CA GLY A 227 23.01 23.69 3.13
C GLY A 227 24.49 24.03 3.33
N CYS A 228 25.36 23.71 2.36
CA CYS A 228 26.76 24.13 2.32
C CYS A 228 26.98 25.47 1.60
N GLY A 229 25.92 26.07 1.02
CA GLY A 229 25.98 27.39 0.39
C GLY A 229 26.47 27.39 -1.06
N TYR A 230 26.37 26.27 -1.80
CA TYR A 230 26.83 26.23 -3.20
C TYR A 230 25.96 27.08 -4.16
N GLY A 231 24.74 27.47 -3.77
CA GLY A 231 23.89 28.37 -4.57
C GLY A 231 23.73 27.87 -6.02
N GLU A 232 23.99 28.74 -7.00
CA GLU A 232 23.93 28.40 -8.43
C GLU A 232 24.87 27.23 -8.84
N ARG A 233 25.94 26.95 -8.08
CA ARG A 233 26.85 25.82 -8.33
C ARG A 233 26.29 24.46 -7.92
N THR A 234 25.15 24.43 -7.21
CA THR A 234 24.57 23.19 -6.66
C THR A 234 24.37 22.12 -7.72
N GLN A 235 23.86 22.47 -8.89
CA GLN A 235 23.59 21.50 -9.95
C GLN A 235 24.89 20.92 -10.55
N ALA A 236 25.88 21.77 -10.82
CA ALA A 236 27.17 21.30 -11.32
C ALA A 236 27.86 20.38 -10.30
N MET A 237 27.83 20.75 -9.02
CA MET A 237 28.38 19.94 -7.94
C MET A 237 27.66 18.60 -7.76
N LEU A 238 26.32 18.57 -7.91
CA LEU A 238 25.57 17.31 -7.88
C LEU A 238 26.14 16.33 -8.92
N TYR A 239 26.24 16.77 -10.17
CA TYR A 239 26.74 15.94 -11.26
C TYR A 239 28.17 15.46 -11.04
N GLU A 240 29.04 16.37 -10.61
CA GLU A 240 30.43 16.05 -10.30
C GLU A 240 30.55 15.01 -9.19
N LEU A 241 29.80 15.16 -8.10
CA LEU A 241 29.83 14.20 -6.99
C LEU A 241 29.29 12.83 -7.40
N THR A 242 28.22 12.79 -8.21
CA THR A 242 27.66 11.53 -8.70
C THR A 242 28.62 10.82 -9.66
N GLU A 243 29.29 11.54 -10.55
CA GLU A 243 30.29 10.98 -11.46
C GLU A 243 31.50 10.43 -10.70
N ARG A 244 32.00 11.17 -9.70
CA ARG A 244 33.11 10.71 -8.85
C ARG A 244 32.74 9.46 -8.06
N LEU A 245 31.55 9.42 -7.46
CA LEU A 245 31.08 8.22 -6.75
C LEU A 245 30.83 7.04 -7.70
N ALA A 246 30.39 7.29 -8.92
CA ALA A 246 30.22 6.23 -9.93
C ALA A 246 31.58 5.65 -10.36
N ALA A 247 32.66 6.46 -10.37
CA ALA A 247 34.01 6.00 -10.65
C ALA A 247 34.66 5.24 -9.48
N ASP A 248 34.44 5.70 -8.25
CA ASP A 248 34.83 5.01 -7.02
C ASP A 248 33.69 5.09 -5.99
N LEU A 249 33.03 3.94 -5.75
CA LEU A 249 31.89 3.82 -4.83
C LEU A 249 32.24 4.11 -3.36
N SER A 250 33.51 4.42 -3.05
CA SER A 250 33.97 4.76 -1.71
C SER A 250 33.63 6.19 -1.31
N LEU A 251 32.52 6.35 -0.57
CA LEU A 251 32.15 7.63 0.05
C LEU A 251 33.27 8.19 0.95
N ALA A 252 34.02 7.32 1.63
CA ALA A 252 35.15 7.73 2.46
C ALA A 252 36.34 8.26 1.64
N ALA A 253 36.57 7.73 0.44
CA ALA A 253 37.57 8.29 -0.48
C ALA A 253 37.14 9.67 -0.97
N LEU A 254 35.87 9.82 -1.38
CA LEU A 254 35.31 11.11 -1.78
C LEU A 254 35.45 12.16 -0.67
N CYS A 255 35.08 11.83 0.58
CA CYS A 255 35.21 12.79 1.69
C CYS A 255 36.67 13.24 1.91
N ARG A 256 37.64 12.34 1.81
CA ARG A 256 39.07 12.68 1.93
C ARG A 256 39.56 13.55 0.78
N GLU A 257 39.07 13.32 -0.42
CA GLU A 257 39.39 14.14 -1.58
C GLU A 257 38.81 15.56 -1.42
N LEU A 258 37.54 15.68 -1.06
CA LEU A 258 36.87 16.96 -0.82
C LEU A 258 37.57 17.77 0.27
N ASP A 259 38.00 17.12 1.36
CA ASP A 259 38.76 17.78 2.42
C ASP A 259 40.10 18.34 1.91
N LYS A 260 40.83 17.56 1.10
CA LYS A 260 42.08 18.00 0.45
C LYS A 260 41.86 19.15 -0.54
N GLN A 261 40.71 19.18 -1.21
CA GLN A 261 40.30 20.26 -2.13
C GLN A 261 39.81 21.52 -1.38
N GLY A 262 39.76 21.49 -0.04
CA GLY A 262 39.34 22.62 0.79
C GLY A 262 37.82 22.66 1.07
N GLU A 263 37.06 21.70 0.54
CA GLU A 263 35.60 21.58 0.68
C GLU A 263 35.22 20.92 2.03
N LYS A 264 35.77 21.46 3.13
CA LYS A 264 35.72 20.86 4.48
C LYS A 264 34.30 20.71 5.02
N THR A 265 33.44 21.70 4.78
CA THR A 265 32.05 21.67 5.25
C THR A 265 31.26 20.56 4.57
N LEU A 266 31.41 20.42 3.25
CA LEU A 266 30.77 19.37 2.46
C LEU A 266 31.29 17.99 2.88
N SER A 267 32.61 17.82 2.97
CA SER A 267 33.25 16.58 3.43
C SER A 267 32.69 16.13 4.79
N ARG A 268 32.62 17.05 5.77
CA ARG A 268 32.06 16.77 7.10
C ARG A 268 30.59 16.38 7.07
N ARG A 269 29.79 17.00 6.20
CA ARG A 269 28.34 16.68 6.05
C ARG A 269 28.15 15.29 5.45
N LEU A 270 28.91 14.94 4.42
CA LEU A 270 28.88 13.62 3.79
C LEU A 270 29.40 12.52 4.74
N SER A 271 30.45 12.79 5.52
CA SER A 271 30.95 11.83 6.52
C SER A 271 29.96 11.60 7.68
N GLY A 272 29.03 12.53 7.90
CA GLY A 272 28.02 12.45 8.95
C GLY A 272 26.73 11.73 8.55
N LEU A 273 26.66 11.20 7.32
CA LEU A 273 25.51 10.45 6.85
C LEU A 273 25.30 9.16 7.65
N THR A 274 24.05 8.81 7.88
CA THR A 274 23.68 7.52 8.44
C THR A 274 23.98 6.39 7.44
N ALA A 275 24.02 5.14 7.92
CA ALA A 275 24.23 3.98 7.06
C ALA A 275 23.18 3.86 5.93
N GLY A 276 21.92 4.20 6.23
CA GLY A 276 20.83 4.20 5.24
C GLY A 276 21.03 5.26 4.17
N GLU A 277 21.37 6.49 4.57
CA GLU A 277 21.64 7.59 3.63
C GLU A 277 22.89 7.32 2.75
N ALA A 278 23.96 6.80 3.34
CA ALA A 278 25.14 6.38 2.57
C ALA A 278 24.81 5.24 1.59
N GLY A 279 23.91 4.33 1.98
CA GLY A 279 23.36 3.29 1.12
C GLY A 279 22.61 3.87 -0.08
N LEU A 280 21.76 4.88 0.12
CA LEU A 280 21.06 5.60 -0.95
C LEU A 280 22.05 6.19 -1.97
N LEU A 281 23.09 6.87 -1.49
CA LEU A 281 24.10 7.47 -2.38
C LEU A 281 24.89 6.41 -3.15
N THR A 282 25.25 5.31 -2.49
CA THR A 282 25.97 4.20 -3.12
C THR A 282 25.10 3.54 -4.19
N ASN A 283 23.81 3.34 -3.94
CA ASN A 283 22.89 2.79 -4.92
C ASN A 283 22.74 3.72 -6.13
N LEU A 284 22.56 5.04 -5.91
CA LEU A 284 22.52 6.02 -7.00
C LEU A 284 23.81 5.98 -7.84
N ALA A 285 24.97 5.92 -7.18
CA ALA A 285 26.27 5.86 -7.85
C ALA A 285 26.45 4.57 -8.68
N ARG A 286 25.96 3.43 -8.22
CA ARG A 286 25.93 2.18 -9.02
C ARG A 286 25.06 2.34 -10.27
N TYR A 287 23.88 2.95 -10.13
CA TYR A 287 23.03 3.23 -11.30
C TYR A 287 23.71 4.17 -12.30
N GLU A 288 24.36 5.23 -11.82
CA GLU A 288 25.11 6.14 -12.67
C GLU A 288 26.32 5.45 -13.33
N HIS A 289 26.98 4.50 -12.65
CA HIS A 289 28.05 3.69 -13.23
C HIS A 289 27.54 2.78 -14.35
N ASP A 290 26.43 2.08 -14.11
CA ASP A 290 25.83 1.14 -15.06
C ASP A 290 25.14 1.86 -16.24
N ALA A 291 24.66 3.09 -16.02
CA ALA A 291 24.03 3.95 -17.01
C ALA A 291 24.58 5.40 -16.92
N PRO A 292 25.78 5.66 -17.45
CA PRO A 292 26.40 6.98 -17.40
C PRO A 292 25.52 8.07 -18.02
N GLY A 293 25.36 9.19 -17.32
CA GLY A 293 24.49 10.30 -17.70
C GLY A 293 23.08 10.24 -17.08
N TYR A 294 22.73 9.16 -16.37
CA TYR A 294 21.40 8.95 -15.81
C TYR A 294 20.95 10.13 -14.94
N VAL A 295 21.78 10.61 -14.02
CA VAL A 295 21.45 11.74 -13.13
C VAL A 295 21.23 13.02 -13.92
N LYS A 296 22.08 13.30 -14.93
CA LYS A 296 21.97 14.50 -15.77
C LYS A 296 20.68 14.50 -16.61
N GLU A 297 20.32 13.34 -17.16
CA GLU A 297 19.11 13.18 -17.98
C GLU A 297 17.82 13.30 -17.16
N ASN A 298 17.81 12.77 -15.93
CA ASN A 298 16.60 12.73 -15.10
C ASN A 298 16.44 13.97 -14.21
N TRP A 299 17.53 14.67 -13.87
CA TRP A 299 17.50 15.94 -13.14
C TRP A 299 18.26 17.03 -13.89
N PRO A 300 17.79 17.44 -15.09
CA PRO A 300 18.47 18.43 -15.93
C PRO A 300 18.42 19.84 -15.35
N ARG A 301 17.61 20.07 -14.30
CA ARG A 301 17.41 21.37 -13.68
C ARG A 301 16.98 21.23 -12.22
N LEU A 302 17.51 22.11 -11.36
CA LEU A 302 17.20 22.15 -9.93
C LEU A 302 16.77 23.56 -9.48
N VAL A 303 15.51 23.90 -9.73
CA VAL A 303 14.95 25.22 -9.32
C VAL A 303 14.52 25.21 -7.86
N LEU A 304 13.63 24.28 -7.51
CA LEU A 304 13.11 24.08 -6.15
C LEU A 304 13.01 22.57 -5.92
N ARG A 305 13.35 22.10 -4.71
CA ARG A 305 13.25 20.68 -4.37
C ARG A 305 11.80 20.19 -4.44
N PRO A 306 11.56 18.87 -4.61
CA PRO A 306 10.22 18.30 -4.53
C PRO A 306 9.45 18.79 -3.29
N PHE A 307 8.13 18.92 -3.40
CA PHE A 307 7.33 19.51 -2.33
C PHE A 307 7.52 18.79 -0.98
N LEU A 308 7.51 17.45 -0.92
CA LEU A 308 7.72 16.69 0.31
C LEU A 308 8.95 15.80 0.20
N THR A 309 9.95 16.08 1.02
CA THR A 309 11.21 15.33 1.07
C THR A 309 11.45 14.72 2.45
N PRO A 310 12.25 13.64 2.57
CA PRO A 310 12.55 13.04 3.87
C PRO A 310 13.57 13.83 4.70
N THR A 311 14.27 14.82 4.10
CA THR A 311 15.33 15.57 4.75
C THR A 311 15.20 17.07 4.48
N SER A 312 15.42 17.91 5.49
CA SER A 312 15.47 19.36 5.29
C SER A 312 16.70 19.79 4.50
N GLY A 313 17.77 18.99 4.43
CA GLY A 313 19.05 19.37 3.81
C GLY A 313 19.86 20.41 4.62
N ILE A 314 19.20 21.19 5.48
CA ILE A 314 19.78 22.18 6.38
C ILE A 314 19.34 21.91 7.83
N ALA A 315 20.17 22.30 8.81
CA ALA A 315 19.79 22.17 10.21
C ALA A 315 18.64 23.14 10.54
N ILE A 316 17.58 22.63 11.17
CA ILE A 316 16.51 23.46 11.74
C ILE A 316 16.84 23.69 13.22
N GLU A 317 16.77 24.95 13.65
CA GLU A 317 17.05 25.31 15.04
C GLU A 317 16.09 24.59 16.01
N LYS A 318 16.62 24.22 17.19
CA LYS A 318 15.83 23.51 18.20
C LYS A 318 14.63 24.35 18.63
N GLY A 319 13.42 23.78 18.51
CA GLY A 319 12.17 24.45 18.86
C GLY A 319 11.52 25.24 17.71
N LYS A 320 12.16 25.30 16.53
CA LYS A 320 11.54 25.76 15.30
C LYS A 320 11.12 24.56 14.44
N ASP A 321 10.04 24.74 13.69
CA ASP A 321 9.57 23.77 12.70
C ASP A 321 9.87 24.20 11.26
N GLU A 322 10.45 25.39 11.07
CA GLU A 322 10.79 25.92 9.76
C GLU A 322 12.13 26.65 9.74
N VAL A 323 12.72 26.72 8.55
CA VAL A 323 13.96 27.44 8.25
C VAL A 323 13.84 28.05 6.86
N GLU A 324 14.46 29.22 6.68
CA GLU A 324 14.49 29.93 5.40
C GLU A 324 15.86 29.77 4.73
N LEU A 325 15.86 29.54 3.43
CA LEU A 325 17.03 29.50 2.57
C LEU A 325 16.85 30.53 1.46
N GLN A 326 17.81 31.45 1.33
CA GLN A 326 17.77 32.49 0.32
C GLN A 326 18.29 31.96 -1.01
N HIS A 327 17.47 32.03 -2.06
CA HIS A 327 17.89 31.84 -3.45
C HIS A 327 17.96 33.21 -4.14
N LYS A 328 18.50 33.22 -5.36
CA LYS A 328 18.65 34.45 -6.14
C LYS A 328 17.32 35.16 -6.42
N ASP A 329 16.29 34.39 -6.79
CA ASP A 329 15.02 34.93 -7.30
C ASP A 329 13.84 34.74 -6.33
N PHE A 330 14.04 33.99 -5.23
CA PHE A 330 13.00 33.70 -4.25
C PHE A 330 13.59 33.25 -2.91
N THR A 331 12.78 33.26 -1.86
CA THR A 331 13.11 32.64 -0.58
C THR A 331 12.46 31.26 -0.49
N GLU A 332 13.23 30.22 -0.18
CA GLU A 332 12.69 28.90 0.12
C GLU A 332 12.42 28.77 1.62
N ILE A 333 11.22 28.34 1.97
CA ILE A 333 10.81 27.98 3.32
C ILE A 333 10.74 26.46 3.39
N ILE A 334 11.53 25.87 4.28
CA ILE A 334 11.58 24.43 4.51
C ILE A 334 10.89 24.17 5.84
N ARG A 335 9.70 23.56 5.79
CA ARG A 335 8.85 23.36 6.96
C ARG A 335 8.66 21.88 7.26
N LYS A 336 8.90 21.48 8.51
CA LYS A 336 8.61 20.13 8.98
C LYS A 336 7.10 19.85 8.97
N VAL A 337 6.70 18.71 8.43
CA VAL A 337 5.33 18.23 8.40
C VAL A 337 5.32 16.77 8.86
N ASN A 338 4.46 16.45 9.84
CA ASN A 338 4.27 15.07 10.27
C ASN A 338 3.09 14.45 9.52
N ILE A 339 3.33 13.36 8.80
CA ILE A 339 2.29 12.65 8.05
C ILE A 339 2.08 11.29 8.72
N THR A 340 0.85 11.04 9.19
CA THR A 340 0.42 9.74 9.71
C THR A 340 -0.24 8.92 8.62
N GLU A 341 0.23 7.68 8.46
CA GLU A 341 -0.23 6.72 7.46
C GLU A 341 -0.63 5.41 8.13
N GLU A 342 -1.63 4.73 7.55
CA GLU A 342 -1.97 3.36 7.94
C GLU A 342 -0.95 2.42 7.33
N VAL A 343 -0.34 1.60 8.18
CA VAL A 343 0.69 0.65 7.77
C VAL A 343 0.23 -0.76 8.02
N TYR A 344 0.70 -1.66 7.18
CA TYR A 344 0.55 -3.10 7.38
C TYR A 344 1.93 -3.73 7.45
N TYR A 345 2.10 -4.68 8.37
CA TYR A 345 3.31 -5.48 8.54
C TYR A 345 3.08 -6.91 8.01
N PRO A 346 3.45 -7.22 6.75
CA PRO A 346 3.20 -8.52 6.15
C PRO A 346 3.70 -9.72 6.96
N SER A 347 4.90 -9.63 7.53
CA SER A 347 5.48 -10.74 8.30
C SER A 347 4.71 -11.06 9.58
N ARG A 348 4.02 -10.06 10.15
CA ARG A 348 3.25 -10.17 11.40
C ARG A 348 1.75 -10.26 11.18
N GLN A 349 1.28 -9.88 9.99
CA GLN A 349 -0.14 -9.72 9.66
C GLN A 349 -0.84 -8.75 10.62
N GLU A 350 -0.17 -7.64 10.93
CA GLU A 350 -0.63 -6.65 11.89
C GLU A 350 -0.78 -5.28 11.24
N ASP A 351 -1.83 -4.59 11.65
CA ASP A 351 -2.06 -3.19 11.34
C ASP A 351 -1.30 -2.28 12.30
N GLY A 352 -0.91 -1.11 11.79
CA GLY A 352 -0.36 -0.05 12.59
C GLY A 352 -0.63 1.32 12.02
N LYS A 353 -0.10 2.32 12.71
CA LYS A 353 0.02 3.68 12.20
C LYS A 353 1.45 4.12 12.40
N VAL A 354 2.03 4.68 11.35
CA VAL A 354 3.36 5.32 11.42
C VAL A 354 3.17 6.81 11.20
N THR A 355 3.88 7.62 11.98
CA THR A 355 3.98 9.05 11.73
C THR A 355 5.39 9.35 11.30
N THR A 356 5.55 9.77 10.04
CA THR A 356 6.84 10.09 9.44
C THR A 356 6.96 11.61 9.31
N ALA A 357 8.11 12.14 9.70
CA ALA A 357 8.45 13.53 9.47
C ALA A 357 8.96 13.70 8.04
N TYR A 358 8.33 14.61 7.30
CA TYR A 358 8.74 15.10 6.00
C TYR A 358 9.02 16.60 6.08
N TYR A 359 9.61 17.15 5.03
CA TYR A 359 9.91 18.57 4.92
C TYR A 359 9.23 19.12 3.66
N ALA A 360 8.34 20.09 3.88
CA ALA A 360 7.63 20.83 2.86
C ALA A 360 8.52 21.96 2.33
N HIS A 361 8.82 21.94 1.02
CA HIS A 361 9.62 22.95 0.33
C HIS A 361 8.71 23.95 -0.37
N ILE A 362 8.79 25.22 0.02
CA ILE A 362 7.88 26.29 -0.41
C ILE A 362 8.70 27.47 -0.89
N GLY A 363 8.55 27.86 -2.15
CA GLY A 363 9.11 29.11 -2.65
C GLY A 363 8.21 30.31 -2.30
N MET A 364 8.84 31.45 -2.02
CA MET A 364 8.18 32.70 -1.70
C MET A 364 8.78 33.85 -2.51
N THR A 365 7.92 34.59 -3.19
CA THR A 365 8.27 35.86 -3.86
C THR A 365 7.37 36.97 -3.36
N GLU A 366 7.93 38.18 -3.24
CA GLU A 366 7.20 39.37 -2.83
C GLU A 366 7.33 40.47 -3.89
N GLY A 367 6.22 41.07 -4.30
CA GLY A 367 6.21 42.13 -5.30
C GLY A 367 4.90 42.88 -5.33
N ASN A 368 4.95 44.21 -5.47
CA ASN A 368 3.78 45.08 -5.55
C ASN A 368 2.76 44.90 -4.39
N GLY A 369 3.25 44.63 -3.18
CA GLY A 369 2.42 44.38 -1.98
C GLY A 369 1.73 43.01 -1.93
N ILE A 370 2.01 42.13 -2.91
CA ILE A 370 1.49 40.77 -2.99
C ILE A 370 2.61 39.80 -2.66
N VAL A 371 2.31 38.85 -1.78
CA VAL A 371 3.15 37.69 -1.49
C VAL A 371 2.62 36.50 -2.26
N THR A 372 3.47 35.80 -2.98
CA THR A 372 3.12 34.54 -3.65
C THR A 372 3.92 33.40 -3.04
N PHE A 373 3.21 32.38 -2.59
CA PHE A 373 3.81 31.10 -2.19
C PHE A 373 3.56 30.07 -3.29
N PHE A 374 4.56 29.24 -3.56
CA PHE A 374 4.46 28.17 -4.55
C PHE A 374 5.22 26.91 -4.10
N ALA A 375 4.74 25.75 -4.55
CA ALA A 375 5.36 24.46 -4.31
C ALA A 375 5.66 23.76 -5.63
N ASN A 376 6.81 23.10 -5.73
CA ASN A 376 7.20 22.36 -6.93
C ASN A 376 6.31 21.13 -7.14
N TRP A 377 5.54 21.13 -8.21
CA TRP A 377 4.70 20.03 -8.68
C TRP A 377 5.00 19.70 -10.16
N ASP A 378 6.21 20.00 -10.63
CA ASP A 378 6.52 20.20 -12.05
C ASP A 378 6.11 19.01 -12.91
N ASP A 379 6.67 17.82 -12.65
CA ASP A 379 6.37 16.62 -13.46
C ASP A 379 4.93 16.14 -13.31
N PHE A 380 4.34 16.26 -12.12
CA PHE A 380 2.96 15.86 -11.90
C PHE A 380 2.00 16.72 -12.70
N LEU A 381 2.16 18.05 -12.62
CA LEU A 381 1.29 18.99 -13.31
C LEU A 381 1.59 19.05 -14.81
N ARG A 382 2.84 18.83 -15.24
CA ARG A 382 3.18 18.67 -16.66
C ARG A 382 2.31 17.60 -17.33
N GLU A 383 2.20 16.44 -16.70
CA GLU A 383 1.42 15.31 -17.23
C GLU A 383 -0.08 15.59 -17.18
N TYR A 384 -0.54 16.32 -16.15
CA TYR A 384 -1.89 16.84 -16.12
C TYR A 384 -2.19 17.81 -17.27
N PHE A 385 -1.36 18.82 -17.49
CA PHE A 385 -1.57 19.82 -18.54
C PHE A 385 -1.41 19.24 -19.96
N LEU A 386 -0.61 18.19 -20.13
CA LEU A 386 -0.54 17.41 -21.38
C LEU A 386 -1.82 16.59 -21.63
N THR A 387 -2.58 16.27 -20.58
CA THR A 387 -3.83 15.54 -20.71
C THR A 387 -4.93 16.46 -21.22
N ALA A 388 -5.35 16.31 -22.48
CA ALA A 388 -6.32 17.18 -23.15
C ALA A 388 -7.58 16.43 -23.66
N GLY A 389 -8.61 17.18 -24.03
CA GLY A 389 -9.84 16.68 -24.65
C GLY A 389 -10.62 15.69 -23.77
N LYS A 390 -11.17 14.63 -24.38
CA LYS A 390 -11.97 13.59 -23.70
C LYS A 390 -11.23 12.89 -22.54
N ALA A 391 -9.89 12.90 -22.54
CA ALA A 391 -9.09 12.34 -21.45
C ALA A 391 -9.12 13.26 -20.23
N ASN A 392 -8.99 14.57 -20.43
CA ASN A 392 -9.15 15.56 -19.37
C ASN A 392 -10.59 15.58 -18.84
N GLU A 393 -11.58 15.61 -19.75
CA GLU A 393 -12.99 15.53 -19.38
C GLU A 393 -13.29 14.28 -18.53
N LYS A 394 -12.72 13.10 -18.82
CA LYS A 394 -12.94 11.93 -17.95
C LYS A 394 -12.30 12.06 -16.56
N LEU A 395 -11.23 12.84 -16.44
CA LEU A 395 -10.54 13.09 -15.17
C LEU A 395 -11.28 14.14 -14.32
N VAL A 396 -11.83 15.20 -14.97
CA VAL A 396 -12.35 16.40 -14.30
C VAL A 396 -13.83 16.73 -14.58
N SER A 397 -14.50 16.07 -15.52
CA SER A 397 -15.94 16.28 -15.78
C SER A 397 -16.79 15.19 -15.13
N GLY A 398 -17.80 15.61 -14.39
CA GLY A 398 -18.69 14.75 -13.61
C GLY A 398 -20.09 14.69 -14.18
N GLU A 399 -20.27 14.29 -15.45
CA GLU A 399 -21.61 14.08 -16.02
C GLU A 399 -22.20 12.70 -15.67
N GLN A 400 -23.51 12.70 -15.44
CA GLN A 400 -24.36 11.68 -14.81
C GLN A 400 -24.59 10.38 -15.62
N GLN A 401 -23.59 9.84 -16.33
CA GLN A 401 -23.77 8.51 -16.91
C GLN A 401 -23.42 7.43 -15.89
N LYS A 402 -24.48 6.82 -15.33
CA LYS A 402 -24.45 5.53 -14.62
C LYS A 402 -23.93 4.45 -15.58
N GLU A 403 -22.62 4.31 -15.64
CA GLU A 403 -21.86 3.06 -15.78
C GLU A 403 -20.40 3.39 -16.12
N LYS A 404 -19.51 3.21 -15.12
CA LYS A 404 -18.04 3.36 -15.13
C LYS A 404 -17.46 4.77 -14.93
N LEU A 405 -17.73 5.31 -13.74
CA LEU A 405 -16.97 6.35 -13.01
C LEU A 405 -15.56 5.86 -12.59
N ILE A 406 -14.82 5.26 -13.51
CA ILE A 406 -13.49 4.73 -13.27
C ILE A 406 -12.52 5.93 -13.39
N GLU A 407 -11.93 6.38 -12.27
CA GLU A 407 -10.73 7.25 -12.21
C GLU A 407 -10.87 8.79 -12.18
N SER A 408 -12.04 9.38 -11.89
CA SER A 408 -12.12 10.84 -11.70
C SER A 408 -11.49 11.28 -10.36
N PHE A 409 -10.70 12.37 -10.39
CA PHE A 409 -10.17 13.00 -9.18
C PHE A 409 -11.27 13.41 -8.20
N ARG A 410 -12.48 13.74 -8.66
CA ARG A 410 -13.56 14.20 -7.79
C ARG A 410 -13.88 13.24 -6.64
N ASN A 411 -13.81 11.94 -6.89
CA ASN A 411 -14.19 10.91 -5.92
C ASN A 411 -13.02 10.52 -5.02
N TYR A 412 -11.80 10.48 -5.57
CA TYR A 412 -10.64 9.89 -4.89
C TYR A 412 -9.58 10.91 -4.47
N ALA A 413 -9.55 12.08 -5.11
CA ALA A 413 -8.70 13.23 -4.78
C ALA A 413 -9.51 14.55 -4.87
N PRO A 414 -10.57 14.71 -4.05
CA PRO A 414 -11.49 15.84 -4.13
C PRO A 414 -10.79 17.18 -3.92
N THR A 415 -9.69 17.22 -3.17
CA THR A 415 -8.91 18.44 -2.98
C THR A 415 -8.18 18.83 -4.26
N LEU A 416 -7.57 17.86 -4.94
CA LEU A 416 -6.92 18.11 -6.22
C LEU A 416 -7.95 18.56 -7.25
N TYR A 417 -9.08 17.87 -7.33
CA TYR A 417 -10.18 18.26 -8.21
C TYR A 417 -10.56 19.73 -8.02
N LYS A 418 -10.79 20.17 -6.78
CA LYS A 418 -11.10 21.58 -6.49
C LYS A 418 -10.00 22.54 -6.96
N VAL A 419 -8.74 22.24 -6.65
CA VAL A 419 -7.61 23.08 -7.07
C VAL A 419 -7.51 23.20 -8.60
N LEU A 420 -7.88 22.15 -9.33
CA LEU A 420 -7.82 22.11 -10.79
C LEU A 420 -9.03 22.73 -11.50
N THR A 421 -10.23 22.63 -10.91
CA THR A 421 -11.48 23.01 -11.61
C THR A 421 -12.17 24.24 -11.04
N ASP A 422 -11.99 24.53 -9.76
CA ASP A 422 -12.72 25.59 -9.07
C ASP A 422 -12.00 26.93 -9.25
N THR A 423 -12.67 27.91 -9.87
CA THR A 423 -12.17 29.27 -10.07
C THR A 423 -12.00 30.03 -8.76
N ASP A 424 -12.66 29.62 -7.69
CA ASP A 424 -12.60 30.27 -6.38
C ASP A 424 -11.65 29.54 -5.41
N SER A 425 -11.06 28.41 -5.81
CA SER A 425 -10.01 27.75 -5.01
C SER A 425 -8.86 28.73 -4.75
N ALA A 426 -8.52 28.95 -3.48
CA ALA A 426 -7.42 29.86 -3.12
C ALA A 426 -6.05 29.35 -3.57
N VAL A 427 -5.84 28.03 -3.59
CA VAL A 427 -4.65 27.40 -4.17
C VAL A 427 -4.97 27.06 -5.62
N LYS A 428 -4.06 27.38 -6.53
CA LYS A 428 -4.20 27.13 -7.97
C LYS A 428 -3.05 26.27 -8.48
N ALA A 429 -3.35 25.36 -9.41
CA ALA A 429 -2.32 24.80 -10.28
C ALA A 429 -1.98 25.84 -11.36
N VAL A 430 -0.71 26.20 -11.47
CA VAL A 430 -0.22 27.20 -12.42
C VAL A 430 0.81 26.55 -13.33
N GLN A 431 0.54 26.58 -14.64
CA GLN A 431 1.45 26.09 -15.66
C GLN A 431 2.55 27.13 -15.92
N ASP A 432 3.79 26.67 -16.15
CA ASP A 432 4.93 27.50 -16.55
C ASP A 432 5.13 28.75 -15.67
N PHE A 433 4.95 28.61 -14.35
CA PHE A 433 5.16 29.68 -13.38
C PHE A 433 6.63 30.13 -13.38
N LYS A 434 6.85 31.43 -13.58
CA LYS A 434 8.18 32.00 -13.74
C LYS A 434 8.90 32.13 -12.39
N VAL A 435 10.10 31.58 -12.29
CA VAL A 435 11.01 31.68 -11.14
C VAL A 435 12.36 32.12 -11.68
N GLY A 436 12.63 33.43 -11.67
CA GLY A 436 13.78 34.01 -12.36
C GLY A 436 13.70 33.77 -13.88
N GLU A 437 14.75 33.17 -14.43
CA GLU A 437 14.84 32.77 -15.86
C GLU A 437 14.20 31.40 -16.14
N ASP A 438 13.83 30.66 -15.09
CA ASP A 438 13.27 29.33 -15.18
C ASP A 438 11.73 29.32 -15.09
N THR A 439 11.09 28.25 -15.56
CA THR A 439 9.64 28.01 -15.40
C THR A 439 9.35 26.69 -14.67
N LEU A 440 8.36 26.65 -13.78
CA LEU A 440 7.92 25.43 -13.10
C LEU A 440 6.40 25.30 -13.16
N ASN A 441 5.88 24.08 -13.25
CA ASN A 441 4.47 23.84 -12.94
C ASN A 441 4.32 23.72 -11.41
N VAL A 442 3.49 24.59 -10.82
CA VAL A 442 3.42 24.75 -9.37
C VAL A 442 2.00 24.72 -8.84
N MET A 443 1.87 24.35 -7.57
CA MET A 443 0.72 24.75 -6.75
C MET A 443 1.04 26.09 -6.11
N ALA A 444 0.21 27.11 -6.31
CA ALA A 444 0.48 28.46 -5.82
C ALA A 444 -0.72 29.12 -5.12
N VAL A 445 -0.42 30.03 -4.20
CA VAL A 445 -1.40 30.90 -3.53
C VAL A 445 -0.83 32.31 -3.46
N LYS A 446 -1.69 33.31 -3.68
CA LYS A 446 -1.36 34.73 -3.53
C LYS A 446 -2.06 35.28 -2.30
N SER A 447 -1.40 36.18 -1.59
CA SER A 447 -1.98 36.89 -0.45
C SER A 447 -1.43 38.29 -0.32
N SER A 448 -2.09 39.10 0.50
CA SER A 448 -1.48 40.32 1.02
C SER A 448 -0.34 39.97 2.00
N ALA A 449 0.52 40.96 2.30
CA ALA A 449 1.57 40.79 3.31
C ALA A 449 1.01 40.48 4.72
N GLN A 450 -0.21 40.95 5.03
CA GLN A 450 -0.86 40.77 6.33
C GLN A 450 -1.37 39.33 6.53
N GLU A 451 -1.68 38.62 5.45
CA GLU A 451 -2.24 37.26 5.47
C GLU A 451 -1.21 36.18 5.08
N LYS A 452 0.07 36.56 5.06
CA LYS A 452 1.20 35.75 4.59
C LYS A 452 1.24 34.36 5.25
N ASP A 453 1.17 34.29 6.57
CA ASP A 453 1.23 33.00 7.29
C ASP A 453 0.01 32.12 7.02
N ALA A 454 -1.19 32.71 6.97
CA ALA A 454 -2.42 31.98 6.65
C ALA A 454 -2.39 31.41 5.22
N ALA A 455 -1.80 32.13 4.27
CA ALA A 455 -1.63 31.67 2.89
C ALA A 455 -0.61 30.53 2.80
N LYS A 456 0.54 30.66 3.46
CA LYS A 456 1.56 29.60 3.58
C LYS A 456 0.95 28.32 4.16
N ASP A 457 0.24 28.42 5.28
CA ASP A 457 -0.43 27.29 5.92
C ASP A 457 -1.47 26.65 5.00
N ARG A 458 -2.25 27.48 4.28
CA ARG A 458 -3.25 27.00 3.32
C ARG A 458 -2.60 26.21 2.18
N LEU A 459 -1.49 26.67 1.62
CA LEU A 459 -0.77 25.96 0.57
C LEU A 459 -0.27 24.61 1.08
N VAL A 460 0.45 24.60 2.21
CA VAL A 460 1.02 23.37 2.78
C VAL A 460 -0.07 22.36 3.08
N ASN A 461 -1.12 22.76 3.80
CA ASN A 461 -2.21 21.87 4.16
C ASN A 461 -2.95 21.33 2.94
N THR A 462 -3.14 22.14 1.90
CA THR A 462 -3.78 21.71 0.65
C THR A 462 -2.92 20.69 -0.08
N CYS A 463 -1.64 20.98 -0.29
CA CYS A 463 -0.72 20.08 -1.00
C CYS A 463 -0.50 18.75 -0.24
N VAL A 464 -0.35 18.79 1.09
CA VAL A 464 -0.25 17.59 1.93
C VAL A 464 -1.53 16.75 1.83
N ARG A 465 -2.70 17.40 1.87
CA ARG A 465 -3.98 16.68 1.73
C ARG A 465 -4.11 16.00 0.37
N ILE A 466 -3.71 16.68 -0.71
CA ILE A 466 -3.67 16.07 -2.04
C ILE A 466 -2.74 14.86 -2.08
N CYS A 467 -1.52 14.99 -1.53
CA CYS A 467 -0.57 13.89 -1.47
C CYS A 467 -1.17 12.66 -0.75
N LYS A 468 -1.84 12.88 0.38
CA LYS A 468 -2.52 11.81 1.13
C LYS A 468 -3.66 11.17 0.33
N GLU A 469 -4.53 11.98 -0.27
CA GLU A 469 -5.66 11.50 -1.08
C GLU A 469 -5.20 10.60 -2.24
N ILE A 470 -4.16 11.01 -2.98
CA ILE A 470 -3.63 10.21 -4.11
C ILE A 470 -2.88 8.97 -3.62
N ASN A 471 -2.15 9.06 -2.51
CA ASN A 471 -1.41 7.92 -1.97
C ASN A 471 -2.33 6.80 -1.48
N THR A 472 -3.47 7.14 -0.87
CA THR A 472 -4.38 6.14 -0.27
C THR A 472 -5.30 5.43 -1.27
N THR A 473 -5.52 5.96 -2.48
CA THR A 473 -6.48 5.38 -3.45
C THR A 473 -5.81 4.56 -4.56
N ASN A 474 -6.17 3.29 -4.72
CA ASN A 474 -5.64 2.43 -5.80
C ASN A 474 -6.20 2.76 -7.20
N HIS A 475 -7.23 3.61 -7.26
CA HIS A 475 -7.88 4.03 -8.49
C HIS A 475 -7.05 5.07 -9.23
N LEU A 476 -6.24 5.90 -8.55
CA LEU A 476 -5.36 6.89 -9.18
C LEU A 476 -3.93 6.38 -9.36
N ALA A 477 -3.76 5.10 -9.73
CA ALA A 477 -2.44 4.45 -9.80
C ALA A 477 -1.46 5.15 -10.77
N VAL A 478 -1.95 5.66 -11.90
CA VAL A 478 -1.12 6.43 -12.86
C VAL A 478 -0.64 7.73 -12.22
N TRP A 479 -1.52 8.49 -11.58
CA TRP A 479 -1.16 9.74 -10.91
C TRP A 479 -0.23 9.52 -9.71
N ARG A 480 -0.39 8.40 -9.00
CA ARG A 480 0.54 8.02 -7.93
C ARG A 480 1.96 7.76 -8.43
N ARG A 481 2.14 7.32 -9.69
CA ARG A 481 3.47 7.24 -10.30
C ARG A 481 4.13 8.61 -10.35
N TYR A 482 3.39 9.62 -10.77
CA TYR A 482 3.89 11.00 -10.83
C TYR A 482 3.97 11.66 -9.46
N LEU A 483 3.15 11.24 -8.49
CA LEU A 483 3.28 11.71 -7.10
C LEU A 483 4.67 11.44 -6.53
N ARG A 484 5.41 10.45 -7.04
CA ARG A 484 6.80 10.14 -6.64
C ARG A 484 7.79 11.28 -6.91
N THR A 485 7.46 12.24 -7.78
CA THR A 485 8.30 13.42 -8.03
C THR A 485 7.95 14.60 -7.13
N VAL A 486 6.81 14.52 -6.44
CA VAL A 486 6.29 15.54 -5.51
C VAL A 486 6.53 15.13 -4.06
N TRP A 487 6.25 13.87 -3.73
CA TRP A 487 6.44 13.26 -2.42
C TRP A 487 7.45 12.11 -2.52
N LEU A 488 8.68 12.40 -2.07
CA LEU A 488 9.76 11.44 -1.95
C LEU A 488 9.54 10.55 -0.71
N HIS A 489 8.53 9.67 -0.82
CA HIS A 489 8.10 8.78 0.25
C HIS A 489 9.25 7.95 0.82
N ASN A 490 9.33 7.85 2.15
CA ASN A 490 10.33 7.05 2.85
C ASN A 490 9.89 5.61 3.03
#